data_AF-A0AAN6F1X5-F1
#
_entry.id   AF-A0AAN6F1X5-F1
#
_cell.length_a   1.000
_cell.length_b   1.000
_cell.length_c   1.000
_cell.angle_alpha   90.00
_cell.angle_beta   90.00
_cell.angle_gamma   90.00
#
_symmetry.space_group_name_H-M   'P 1'
#
loop_
_entity.id
_entity.type
_entity.pdbx_description
1 polymer ?
#
loop_
_entity_poly.entity_id
_entity_poly.type
_entity_poly.pdbx_seq_one_letter_code
_entity_poly.pdbx_strand_id
1 'polypeptide(L)'
;MSPSQPVQLDSLAPGWQSQRSPGKPVPAIVDLTTPEHPQGTERFKLCQQGHSHPQQSASARKLQSRTPEPAQEYGTVIRQLPDHVTAPHPRGGRPKFTTHITKTLEKVSARVPLAKYFRPAFVARDVGVLERGYWQFSVKLGPRSSKQPRRSPAEHAQTPVWTEQEFEQFWHGVSQFISQGKAGFGTRLTKDPWEKHQYRIRVFTWAEILGHIWIIMWILSDKLTQGVPMQWIAGDGSVVVQMPGAKMRRHRSSIWMKNGPEGEGGVWGMAELVTVQDRPERNKGKPP
;
A
#
# COMPACT_ATOMS: atom_id res chain seq x y z
N MET A 1 -43.10 -32.58 -35.60
CA MET A 1 -44.49 -32.06 -35.50
C MET A 1 -44.59 -31.27 -34.20
N SER A 2 -44.25 -29.98 -34.27
CA SER A 2 -44.70 -28.90 -33.35
C SER A 2 -46.19 -28.57 -33.68
N PRO A 3 -46.98 -27.78 -32.90
CA PRO A 3 -46.53 -26.50 -32.32
C PRO A 3 -47.27 -25.90 -31.08
N SER A 4 -46.75 -24.72 -30.65
CA SER A 4 -47.45 -23.56 -30.03
C SER A 4 -47.97 -23.68 -28.58
N GLN A 5 -47.91 -22.69 -27.67
CA GLN A 5 -47.47 -21.28 -27.66
C GLN A 5 -47.43 -20.79 -26.16
N PRO A 6 -46.91 -19.58 -25.86
CA PRO A 6 -46.67 -19.07 -24.51
C PRO A 6 -47.80 -18.18 -23.96
N VAL A 7 -47.88 -18.05 -22.63
CA VAL A 7 -48.79 -17.12 -21.93
C VAL A 7 -48.13 -15.75 -21.75
N GLN A 8 -48.64 -14.74 -22.44
CA GLN A 8 -48.53 -13.32 -22.08
C GLN A 8 -49.77 -12.93 -21.26
N LEU A 9 -49.61 -12.14 -20.21
CA LEU A 9 -50.72 -11.45 -19.56
C LEU A 9 -50.38 -9.96 -19.46
N ASP A 10 -51.11 -9.19 -20.26
CA ASP A 10 -51.12 -7.74 -20.30
C ASP A 10 -51.97 -7.15 -19.16
N SER A 11 -51.41 -6.12 -18.52
CA SER A 11 -51.96 -4.78 -18.37
C SER A 11 -53.48 -4.62 -18.15
N LEU A 12 -53.87 -4.16 -16.95
CA LEU A 12 -54.97 -3.19 -16.77
C LEU A 12 -54.71 -2.28 -15.57
N ALA A 13 -54.44 -1.01 -15.85
CA ALA A 13 -54.80 0.13 -14.99
C ALA A 13 -56.24 0.57 -15.32
N PRO A 14 -56.93 1.30 -14.43
CA PRO A 14 -57.16 2.74 -14.68
C PRO A 14 -57.01 3.59 -13.39
N GLY A 15 -56.42 4.79 -13.45
CA GLY A 15 -57.12 6.08 -13.57
C GLY A 15 -57.82 6.46 -12.25
N TRP A 16 -57.52 7.55 -11.52
CA TRP A 16 -57.69 8.96 -11.88
C TRP A 16 -56.85 9.90 -10.98
N GLN A 17 -56.31 10.96 -11.62
CA GLN A 17 -56.14 12.38 -11.24
C GLN A 17 -56.34 12.83 -9.78
N SER A 18 -55.74 13.90 -9.24
CA SER A 18 -54.68 14.86 -9.59
C SER A 18 -54.69 15.88 -8.43
N GLN A 19 -53.57 16.17 -7.77
CA GLN A 19 -53.44 17.42 -7.02
C GLN A 19 -51.99 17.91 -7.02
N ARG A 20 -51.82 19.17 -7.41
CA ARG A 20 -50.56 19.91 -7.56
C ARG A 20 -50.00 20.31 -6.19
N SER A 21 -48.68 20.26 -6.03
CA SER A 21 -47.85 21.33 -5.43
C SER A 21 -46.34 21.03 -5.50
N PRO A 22 -45.47 22.06 -5.40
CA PRO A 22 -44.16 22.11 -6.06
C PRO A 22 -42.98 21.83 -5.11
N GLY A 23 -41.84 21.44 -5.68
CA GLY A 23 -40.53 21.45 -5.00
C GLY A 23 -39.80 20.12 -5.08
N LYS A 24 -38.99 19.95 -6.13
CA LYS A 24 -37.94 18.91 -6.18
C LYS A 24 -36.61 19.52 -5.74
N PRO A 25 -35.87 18.92 -4.82
CA PRO A 25 -34.41 19.01 -4.81
C PRO A 25 -33.84 17.85 -5.63
N VAL A 26 -33.10 18.20 -6.67
CA VAL A 26 -32.24 17.29 -7.43
C VAL A 26 -31.01 16.96 -6.57
N PRO A 27 -30.51 15.70 -6.54
CA PRO A 27 -29.29 15.38 -5.81
C PRO A 27 -28.07 16.01 -6.48
N ALA A 28 -27.26 16.72 -5.68
CA ALA A 28 -26.02 17.35 -6.08
C ALA A 28 -25.00 16.29 -6.55
N ILE A 29 -24.69 16.30 -7.84
CA ILE A 29 -23.51 15.65 -8.41
C ILE A 29 -22.38 16.66 -8.28
N VAL A 30 -21.42 16.38 -7.40
CA VAL A 30 -20.18 17.17 -7.29
C VAL A 30 -19.17 16.57 -8.25
N ASP A 31 -18.95 17.29 -9.36
CA ASP A 31 -17.85 17.05 -10.30
C ASP A 31 -16.57 17.71 -9.76
N LEU A 32 -15.51 16.93 -9.55
CA LEU A 32 -14.22 17.38 -9.01
C LEU A 32 -13.11 17.36 -10.07
N THR A 33 -13.44 17.61 -11.34
CA THR A 33 -12.44 17.55 -12.42
C THR A 33 -12.38 18.81 -13.28
N THR A 34 -11.96 19.96 -12.72
CA THR A 34 -11.23 21.02 -13.49
C THR A 34 -10.47 21.97 -12.54
N PRO A 35 -9.18 22.30 -12.80
CA PRO A 35 -8.44 23.30 -12.05
C PRO A 35 -8.65 24.72 -12.62
N GLU A 36 -9.02 25.67 -11.76
CA GLU A 36 -9.03 27.09 -12.09
C GLU A 36 -7.67 27.75 -11.81
N HIS A 37 -7.20 28.48 -12.81
CA HIS A 37 -6.08 29.41 -12.75
C HIS A 37 -6.68 30.82 -12.81
N PRO A 38 -6.12 31.80 -12.06
CA PRO A 38 -6.04 33.13 -12.65
C PRO A 38 -4.68 33.80 -12.47
N GLN A 39 -4.11 34.23 -13.60
CA GLN A 39 -3.27 35.43 -13.73
C GLN A 39 -4.20 36.63 -13.42
N GLY A 40 -3.85 37.58 -12.55
CA GLY A 40 -2.87 38.66 -12.79
C GLY A 40 -3.63 39.95 -13.15
N THR A 41 -3.30 41.11 -12.52
CA THR A 41 -3.16 42.45 -13.12
C THR A 41 -2.93 43.53 -12.04
N GLU A 42 -1.73 44.11 -12.08
CA GLU A 42 -1.26 45.50 -11.84
C GLU A 42 -1.97 46.53 -10.92
N ARG A 43 -1.18 47.31 -10.15
CA ARG A 43 -0.77 48.70 -10.52
C ARG A 43 0.00 49.49 -9.42
N PHE A 44 1.11 50.11 -9.86
CA PHE A 44 1.79 51.39 -9.50
C PHE A 44 2.23 51.77 -8.06
N LYS A 45 3.53 52.08 -7.90
CA LYS A 45 4.06 53.46 -7.71
C LYS A 45 5.59 53.56 -7.87
N LEU A 46 6.04 54.80 -8.07
CA LEU A 46 7.15 55.29 -8.89
C LEU A 46 8.20 56.07 -8.06
N CYS A 47 9.49 55.95 -8.45
CA CYS A 47 10.68 56.83 -8.27
C CYS A 47 11.13 57.21 -6.82
N GLN A 48 12.42 57.35 -6.45
CA GLN A 48 13.53 58.19 -6.96
C GLN A 48 14.88 57.74 -6.31
N GLN A 49 16.02 57.67 -7.04
CA GLN A 49 17.24 58.54 -6.99
C GLN A 49 17.85 58.79 -5.58
N GLY A 50 19.17 58.72 -5.29
CA GLY A 50 20.40 58.56 -6.07
C GLY A 50 21.70 58.57 -5.21
N HIS A 51 22.87 58.54 -5.89
CA HIS A 51 24.25 58.91 -5.47
C HIS A 51 25.09 57.93 -4.60
N SER A 52 26.05 57.18 -5.20
CA SER A 52 27.54 57.37 -5.27
C SER A 52 28.28 57.23 -3.92
N HIS A 53 29.40 56.51 -3.70
CA HIS A 53 30.64 56.26 -4.47
C HIS A 53 31.42 55.06 -3.80
N PRO A 54 32.67 54.65 -4.16
CA PRO A 54 33.10 53.25 -4.16
C PRO A 54 34.16 52.93 -3.07
N GLN A 55 34.34 51.66 -2.72
CA GLN A 55 35.60 51.26 -2.08
C GLN A 55 36.01 49.85 -2.49
N GLN A 56 37.15 49.79 -3.16
CA GLN A 56 37.89 48.60 -3.53
C GLN A 56 38.30 47.83 -2.28
N SER A 57 38.19 46.51 -2.32
CA SER A 57 39.24 45.66 -1.75
C SER A 57 39.32 44.37 -2.57
N ALA A 58 40.51 44.16 -3.12
CA ALA A 58 40.89 42.98 -3.85
C ALA A 58 40.94 41.77 -2.89
N SER A 59 40.31 40.67 -3.29
CA SER A 59 40.69 39.35 -2.82
C SER A 59 40.41 38.36 -3.93
N ALA A 60 41.47 38.08 -4.69
CA ALA A 60 41.56 36.98 -5.63
C ALA A 60 41.45 35.65 -4.87
N ARG A 61 40.22 35.24 -4.54
CA ARG A 61 39.94 33.84 -4.21
C ARG A 61 39.75 33.10 -5.52
N LYS A 62 40.79 32.35 -5.85
CA LYS A 62 40.86 31.27 -6.84
C LYS A 62 39.51 30.54 -6.91
N LEU A 63 38.69 30.94 -7.88
CA LEU A 63 37.44 30.28 -8.22
C LEU A 63 37.85 28.94 -8.85
N GLN A 64 37.99 27.92 -8.02
CA GLN A 64 37.92 26.55 -8.51
C GLN A 64 36.50 26.42 -9.05
N SER A 65 36.38 26.49 -10.37
CA SER A 65 35.22 26.04 -11.10
C SER A 65 35.00 24.57 -10.74
N ARG A 66 34.26 24.32 -9.65
CA ARG A 66 33.51 23.09 -9.50
C ARG A 66 32.55 23.10 -10.67
N THR A 67 32.93 22.41 -11.74
CA THR A 67 31.97 21.96 -12.73
C THR A 67 30.78 21.42 -11.94
N PRO A 68 29.57 21.99 -12.07
CA PRO A 68 28.40 21.39 -11.47
C PRO A 68 28.30 20.01 -12.09
N GLU A 69 28.59 18.98 -11.29
CA GLU A 69 28.22 17.61 -11.60
C GLU A 69 26.76 17.67 -12.04
N PRO A 70 26.42 17.24 -13.27
CA PRO A 70 25.08 17.40 -13.79
C PRO A 70 24.13 16.81 -12.76
N ALA A 71 23.19 17.61 -12.28
CA ALA A 71 22.23 17.17 -11.28
C ALA A 71 21.48 15.98 -11.88
N GLN A 72 21.95 14.77 -11.56
CA GLN A 72 21.48 13.56 -12.20
C GLN A 72 20.03 13.38 -11.80
N GLU A 73 19.13 13.56 -12.76
CA GLU A 73 17.71 13.57 -12.53
C GLU A 73 17.23 12.12 -12.43
N TYR A 74 17.05 11.63 -11.20
CA TYR A 74 16.54 10.27 -10.96
C TYR A 74 15.01 10.24 -11.04
N GLY A 75 14.45 9.17 -11.60
CA GLY A 75 13.01 8.90 -11.56
C GLY A 75 12.22 9.38 -12.77
N THR A 76 12.89 9.73 -13.87
CA THR A 76 12.22 10.08 -15.14
C THR A 76 11.40 8.92 -15.69
N VAL A 77 11.92 7.68 -15.62
CA VAL A 77 11.18 6.47 -16.01
C VAL A 77 10.04 6.21 -15.02
N ILE A 78 10.27 6.43 -13.73
CA ILE A 78 9.28 6.15 -12.68
C ILE A 78 8.06 7.09 -12.77
N ARG A 79 8.25 8.32 -13.27
CA ARG A 79 7.14 9.24 -13.56
C ARG A 79 6.24 8.73 -14.68
N GLN A 80 6.75 7.93 -15.62
CA GLN A 80 5.98 7.38 -16.74
C GLN A 80 5.21 6.12 -16.37
N LEU A 81 5.58 5.44 -15.27
CA LEU A 81 4.83 4.30 -14.75
C LEU A 81 3.44 4.76 -14.25
N PRO A 82 2.37 3.94 -14.38
CA PRO A 82 1.04 4.30 -13.91
C PRO A 82 1.03 4.63 -12.42
N ASP A 83 0.34 5.69 -11.99
CA ASP A 83 0.29 6.06 -10.55
C ASP A 83 -0.59 5.12 -9.72
N HIS A 84 -1.53 4.42 -10.36
CA HIS A 84 -2.40 3.47 -9.71
C HIS A 84 -2.67 2.24 -10.58
N VAL A 85 -2.78 1.08 -9.93
CA VAL A 85 -3.12 -0.20 -10.55
C VAL A 85 -4.13 -0.91 -9.68
N THR A 86 -5.20 -1.43 -10.28
CA THR A 86 -6.32 -2.05 -9.55
C THR A 86 -6.53 -3.47 -10.05
N ALA A 87 -6.86 -4.39 -9.14
CA ALA A 87 -7.28 -5.73 -9.51
C ALA A 87 -8.59 -5.70 -10.30
N PRO A 88 -8.80 -6.63 -11.24
CA PRO A 88 -10.06 -6.72 -11.98
C PRO A 88 -11.23 -7.00 -11.04
N HIS A 89 -12.41 -6.55 -11.45
CA HIS A 89 -13.66 -6.89 -10.76
C HIS A 89 -13.87 -8.41 -10.79
N PRO A 90 -14.43 -9.00 -9.72
CA PRO A 90 -14.79 -10.40 -9.74
C PRO A 90 -15.88 -10.63 -10.80
N ARG A 91 -15.77 -11.72 -11.56
CA ARG A 91 -16.76 -12.06 -12.61
C ARG A 91 -18.14 -12.46 -12.07
N GLY A 92 -18.26 -12.61 -10.75
CA GLY A 92 -19.50 -12.94 -10.05
C GLY A 92 -19.28 -13.01 -8.54
N GLY A 93 -20.38 -13.02 -7.78
CA GLY A 93 -20.38 -13.17 -6.34
C GLY A 93 -20.72 -14.61 -5.91
N ARG A 94 -20.34 -14.96 -4.68
CA ARG A 94 -20.90 -16.12 -3.98
C ARG A 94 -21.98 -15.62 -3.01
N PRO A 95 -23.01 -16.40 -2.71
CA PRO A 95 -24.05 -16.01 -1.75
C PRO A 95 -23.52 -15.91 -0.31
N LYS A 96 -22.39 -16.57 -0.02
CA LYS A 96 -21.69 -16.52 1.26
C LYS A 96 -20.21 -16.29 1.04
N PHE A 97 -19.61 -15.45 1.86
CA PHE A 97 -18.16 -15.28 1.87
C PHE A 97 -17.47 -16.57 2.30
N THR A 98 -16.27 -16.80 1.75
CA THR A 98 -15.46 -17.97 2.06
C THR A 98 -14.04 -17.54 2.41
N THR A 99 -13.37 -16.86 1.49
CA THR A 99 -12.03 -16.29 1.70
C THR A 99 -11.70 -15.28 0.59
N HIS A 100 -10.83 -14.32 0.90
CA HIS A 100 -10.11 -13.46 -0.03
C HIS A 100 -8.81 -14.10 -0.54
N ILE A 101 -8.34 -15.19 0.06
CA ILE A 101 -7.14 -15.90 -0.38
C ILE A 101 -7.42 -16.53 -1.75
N THR A 102 -6.73 -16.05 -2.78
CA THR A 102 -6.83 -16.65 -4.11
C THR A 102 -6.07 -17.97 -4.17
N LYS A 103 -6.41 -18.84 -5.13
CA LYS A 103 -5.63 -20.06 -5.43
C LYS A 103 -4.14 -19.76 -5.68
N THR A 104 -3.82 -18.58 -6.20
CA THR A 104 -2.44 -18.17 -6.41
C THR A 104 -1.74 -17.86 -5.09
N LEU A 105 -2.39 -17.12 -4.20
CA LEU A 105 -1.85 -16.81 -2.87
C LEU A 105 -1.68 -18.07 -2.01
N GLU A 106 -2.62 -19.01 -2.09
CA GLU A 106 -2.55 -20.32 -1.45
C GLU A 106 -1.34 -21.14 -1.95
N LYS A 107 -1.13 -21.20 -3.28
CA LYS A 107 0.05 -21.89 -3.85
C LYS A 107 1.36 -21.23 -3.43
N VAL A 108 1.39 -19.91 -3.31
CA VAL A 108 2.58 -19.17 -2.85
C VAL A 108 2.83 -19.47 -1.37
N SER A 109 1.82 -19.45 -0.51
CA SER A 109 1.99 -19.71 0.92
C SER A 109 2.38 -21.17 1.21
N ALA A 110 2.01 -22.13 0.36
CA ALA A 110 2.50 -23.51 0.45
C ALA A 110 4.02 -23.62 0.20
N ARG A 111 4.58 -22.77 -0.68
CA ARG A 111 6.02 -22.77 -1.02
C ARG A 111 6.84 -21.83 -0.13
N VAL A 112 6.23 -20.73 0.29
CA VAL A 112 6.82 -19.68 1.12
C VAL A 112 5.92 -19.48 2.33
N PRO A 113 6.05 -20.32 3.39
CA PRO A 113 5.13 -20.31 4.51
C PRO A 113 5.11 -18.97 5.24
N LEU A 114 3.91 -18.39 5.41
CA LEU A 114 3.73 -17.13 6.13
C LEU A 114 4.36 -17.17 7.52
N ALA A 115 4.11 -18.25 8.27
CA ALA A 115 4.67 -18.46 9.59
C ALA A 115 6.20 -18.42 9.61
N LYS A 116 6.90 -18.66 8.50
CA LYS A 116 8.36 -18.59 8.43
C LYS A 116 8.87 -17.19 8.06
N TYR A 117 8.23 -16.54 7.10
CA TYR A 117 8.77 -15.33 6.45
C TYR A 117 8.08 -14.03 6.87
N PHE A 118 6.78 -14.07 7.20
CA PHE A 118 6.03 -12.92 7.67
C PHE A 118 6.22 -12.76 9.18
N ARG A 119 7.20 -11.94 9.57
CA ARG A 119 7.61 -11.72 10.96
C ARG A 119 7.50 -10.23 11.32
N PRO A 120 6.30 -9.75 11.64
CA PRO A 120 6.11 -8.36 12.06
C PRO A 120 6.84 -8.07 13.37
N ALA A 121 7.43 -6.88 13.44
CA ALA A 121 8.03 -6.35 14.66
C ALA A 121 6.95 -5.96 15.68
N PHE A 122 5.80 -5.53 15.18
CA PHE A 122 4.67 -5.09 15.99
C PHE A 122 3.34 -5.53 15.34
N VAL A 123 2.42 -5.98 16.18
CA VAL A 123 1.02 -6.25 15.86
C VAL A 123 0.17 -5.69 17.00
N ALA A 124 -0.70 -4.73 16.71
CA ALA A 124 -1.52 -4.05 17.74
C ALA A 124 -2.67 -4.92 18.26
N ARG A 125 -3.32 -5.66 17.34
CA ARG A 125 -4.52 -6.46 17.58
C ARG A 125 -4.72 -7.47 16.46
N ASP A 126 -5.66 -8.38 16.68
CA ASP A 126 -6.20 -9.23 15.63
C ASP A 126 -6.97 -8.39 14.60
N VAL A 127 -6.92 -8.82 13.33
CA VAL A 127 -7.61 -8.17 12.21
C VAL A 127 -8.71 -9.07 11.68
N GLY A 128 -9.90 -8.50 11.43
CA GLY A 128 -11.01 -9.25 10.84
C GLY A 128 -10.73 -9.59 9.38
N VAL A 129 -11.18 -10.76 8.88
CA VAL A 129 -10.92 -11.15 7.48
C VAL A 129 -11.46 -10.15 6.45
N LEU A 130 -12.59 -9.49 6.76
CA LEU A 130 -13.22 -8.45 5.95
C LEU A 130 -12.71 -7.03 6.25
N GLU A 131 -11.72 -6.88 7.13
CA GLU A 131 -11.17 -5.56 7.45
C GLU A 131 -10.39 -5.02 6.25
N ARG A 132 -10.56 -3.73 5.97
CA ARG A 132 -9.86 -3.01 4.90
C ARG A 132 -8.68 -2.25 5.47
N GLY A 133 -7.60 -2.20 4.70
CA GLY A 133 -6.43 -1.39 5.02
C GLY A 133 -5.42 -1.38 3.89
N TYR A 134 -4.21 -0.93 4.16
CA TYR A 134 -3.15 -0.86 3.16
C TYR A 134 -1.76 -0.98 3.79
N TRP A 135 -0.86 -1.64 3.06
CA TRP A 135 0.57 -1.49 3.31
C TRP A 135 1.03 -0.11 2.86
N GLN A 136 1.87 0.56 3.64
CA GLN A 136 2.54 1.81 3.29
C GLN A 136 4.03 1.70 3.58
N PHE A 137 4.83 2.21 2.65
CA PHE A 137 6.27 2.39 2.82
C PHE A 137 6.81 3.44 1.85
N SER A 138 8.04 3.88 2.10
CA SER A 138 8.71 4.88 1.29
C SER A 138 9.97 4.30 0.65
N VAL A 139 10.19 4.65 -0.61
CA VAL A 139 11.39 4.27 -1.37
C VAL A 139 12.10 5.53 -1.82
N LYS A 140 13.38 5.66 -1.47
CA LYS A 140 14.24 6.73 -1.99
C LYS A 140 15.01 6.21 -3.19
N LEU A 141 15.07 6.99 -4.26
CA LEU A 141 15.83 6.67 -5.45
C LEU A 141 17.21 7.28 -5.39
N GLY A 142 18.20 6.52 -5.86
CA GLY A 142 19.56 7.00 -6.01
C GLY A 142 20.47 5.93 -6.58
N PRO A 143 21.71 6.29 -6.90
CA PRO A 143 22.70 5.33 -7.35
C PRO A 143 23.10 4.43 -6.18
N ARG A 144 23.41 3.16 -6.46
CA ARG A 144 24.11 2.32 -5.48
C ARG A 144 25.52 2.89 -5.31
N SER A 145 25.73 3.69 -4.26
CA SER A 145 27.08 4.11 -3.88
C SER A 145 27.91 2.88 -3.50
N SER A 146 29.02 2.63 -4.21
CA SER A 146 30.01 1.61 -3.87
C SER A 146 30.81 1.93 -2.59
N LYS A 147 30.62 3.12 -2.02
CA LYS A 147 31.26 3.59 -0.80
C LYS A 147 30.17 4.03 0.18
N GLN A 148 29.55 3.08 0.90
CA GLN A 148 28.84 3.47 2.12
C GLN A 148 29.87 4.13 3.06
N PRO A 149 29.70 5.40 3.47
CA PRO A 149 30.54 5.98 4.50
C PRO A 149 30.42 5.12 5.76
N ARG A 150 31.55 4.95 6.46
CA ARG A 150 31.60 4.22 7.74
C ARG A 150 30.51 4.78 8.68
N ARG A 151 29.60 3.88 9.04
CA ARG A 151 28.35 4.12 9.77
C ARG A 151 28.64 4.77 11.12
N SER A 152 28.05 5.94 11.39
CA SER A 152 27.92 6.44 12.75
C SER A 152 26.70 5.76 13.42
N PRO A 153 26.77 5.41 14.72
CA PRO A 153 25.66 4.73 15.42
C PRO A 153 24.38 5.56 15.60
N ALA A 154 24.33 6.82 15.14
CA ALA A 154 23.24 7.76 15.47
C ALA A 154 22.15 7.89 14.38
N GLU A 155 22.33 7.38 13.17
CA GLU A 155 21.34 7.48 12.08
C GLU A 155 20.50 6.20 11.93
N HIS A 156 19.60 5.94 12.86
CA HIS A 156 18.75 4.74 12.92
C HIS A 156 17.49 4.78 12.02
N ALA A 157 17.41 5.66 11.02
CA ALA A 157 16.23 5.80 10.16
C ALA A 157 16.55 6.11 8.69
N GLN A 158 17.64 5.56 8.14
CA GLN A 158 17.90 5.73 6.71
C GLN A 158 16.92 4.88 5.90
N THR A 159 16.02 5.55 5.17
CA THR A 159 15.17 4.94 4.14
C THR A 159 16.06 4.22 3.13
N PRO A 160 15.78 2.95 2.79
CA PRO A 160 16.58 2.22 1.81
C PRO A 160 16.56 2.94 0.47
N VAL A 161 17.74 3.00 -0.15
CA VAL A 161 17.95 3.59 -1.48
C VAL A 161 17.82 2.50 -2.53
N TRP A 162 16.89 2.66 -3.46
CA TRP A 162 16.71 1.80 -4.62
C TRP A 162 17.23 2.49 -5.88
N THR A 163 17.72 1.69 -6.83
CA THR A 163 17.96 2.19 -8.19
C THR A 163 16.64 2.36 -8.93
N GLU A 164 16.66 3.12 -10.02
CA GLU A 164 15.48 3.28 -10.87
C GLU A 164 15.02 1.93 -11.45
N GLN A 165 15.97 1.08 -11.87
CA GLN A 165 15.69 -0.27 -12.37
C GLN A 165 15.03 -1.17 -11.31
N GLU A 166 15.49 -1.10 -10.06
CA GLU A 166 14.92 -1.89 -8.95
C GLU A 166 13.48 -1.48 -8.67
N PHE A 167 13.22 -0.17 -8.63
CA PHE A 167 11.87 0.34 -8.48
C PHE A 167 10.99 -0.10 -9.64
N GLU A 168 11.46 0.04 -10.88
CA GLU A 168 10.72 -0.35 -12.08
C GLU A 168 10.37 -1.84 -12.06
N GLN A 169 11.34 -2.71 -11.75
CA GLN A 169 11.13 -4.15 -11.66
C GLN A 169 10.11 -4.50 -10.59
N PHE A 170 10.23 -3.91 -9.39
CA PHE A 170 9.24 -4.06 -8.33
C PHE A 170 7.84 -3.62 -8.78
N TRP A 171 7.75 -2.40 -9.33
CA TRP A 171 6.50 -1.80 -9.74
C TRP A 171 5.81 -2.64 -10.82
N HIS A 172 6.56 -3.03 -11.85
CA HIS A 172 6.06 -3.86 -12.94
C HIS A 172 5.57 -5.22 -12.42
N GLY A 173 6.37 -5.90 -11.60
CA GLY A 173 6.03 -7.22 -11.06
C GLY A 173 4.75 -7.19 -10.23
N VAL A 174 4.65 -6.26 -9.26
CA VAL A 174 3.46 -6.16 -8.40
C VAL A 174 2.25 -5.68 -9.19
N SER A 175 2.42 -4.72 -10.10
CA SER A 175 1.35 -4.23 -10.98
C SER A 175 0.76 -5.34 -11.82
N GLN A 176 1.60 -6.15 -12.48
CA GLN A 176 1.14 -7.31 -13.26
C GLN A 176 0.44 -8.36 -12.39
N PHE A 177 0.96 -8.62 -11.18
CA PHE A 177 0.33 -9.56 -10.27
C PHE A 177 -1.09 -9.12 -9.88
N ILE A 178 -1.28 -7.83 -9.60
CA ILE A 178 -2.57 -7.25 -9.25
C ILE A 178 -3.51 -7.19 -10.45
N SER A 179 -3.07 -6.68 -11.61
CA SER A 179 -3.91 -6.52 -12.80
C SER A 179 -4.39 -7.86 -13.40
N GLN A 180 -3.64 -8.94 -13.17
CA GLN A 180 -4.05 -10.30 -13.53
C GLN A 180 -5.05 -10.92 -12.53
N GLY A 181 -5.43 -10.21 -11.46
CA GLY A 181 -6.35 -10.69 -10.43
C GLY A 181 -5.75 -11.72 -9.48
N LYS A 182 -4.43 -11.95 -9.51
CA LYS A 182 -3.77 -12.95 -8.66
C LYS A 182 -3.81 -12.56 -7.18
N ALA A 183 -3.84 -11.26 -6.87
CA ALA A 183 -4.02 -10.74 -5.53
C ALA A 183 -5.47 -10.80 -5.02
N GLY A 184 -6.45 -11.02 -5.90
CA GLY A 184 -7.87 -10.97 -5.56
C GLY A 184 -8.45 -9.56 -5.66
N PHE A 185 -9.78 -9.49 -5.71
CA PHE A 185 -10.53 -8.25 -5.90
C PHE A 185 -10.33 -7.27 -4.73
N GLY A 186 -10.47 -5.98 -5.02
CA GLY A 186 -10.28 -4.94 -4.01
C GLY A 186 -8.81 -4.74 -3.62
N THR A 187 -7.85 -5.37 -4.30
CA THR A 187 -6.43 -5.03 -4.17
C THR A 187 -6.09 -3.86 -5.10
N ARG A 188 -5.40 -2.85 -4.58
CA ARG A 188 -4.95 -1.69 -5.37
C ARG A 188 -3.54 -1.29 -4.96
N LEU A 189 -2.71 -0.95 -5.93
CA LEU A 189 -1.37 -0.39 -5.76
C LEU A 189 -1.39 1.08 -6.17
N THR A 190 -0.75 1.95 -5.38
CA THR A 190 -0.54 3.36 -5.76
C THR A 190 0.89 3.79 -5.45
N LYS A 191 1.41 4.73 -6.25
CA LYS A 191 2.62 5.50 -5.94
C LYS A 191 2.28 6.99 -5.94
N ASP A 192 2.80 7.70 -4.95
CA ASP A 192 2.73 9.15 -4.91
C ASP A 192 4.15 9.70 -4.70
N PRO A 193 4.55 10.79 -5.36
CA PRO A 193 5.74 11.52 -4.97
C PRO A 193 5.57 12.06 -3.55
N TRP A 194 6.59 11.88 -2.70
CA TRP A 194 6.59 12.37 -1.31
C TRP A 194 7.58 13.51 -1.15
N GLU A 195 8.83 13.28 -1.55
CA GLU A 195 9.93 14.23 -1.53
C GLU A 195 10.75 14.08 -2.82
N LYS A 196 11.83 14.87 -2.96
CA LYS A 196 12.72 14.78 -4.12
C LYS A 196 13.31 13.36 -4.23
N HIS A 197 13.02 12.68 -5.35
CA HIS A 197 13.42 11.30 -5.62
C HIS A 197 12.91 10.28 -4.58
N GLN A 198 11.81 10.58 -3.87
CA GLN A 198 11.21 9.65 -2.91
C GLN A 198 9.74 9.43 -3.21
N TYR A 199 9.35 8.16 -3.24
CA TYR A 199 7.99 7.72 -3.54
C TYR A 199 7.39 7.03 -2.34
N ARG A 200 6.15 7.42 -2.01
CA ARG A 200 5.31 6.70 -1.07
C ARG A 200 4.50 5.68 -1.85
N ILE A 201 4.61 4.41 -1.47
CA ILE A 201 3.90 3.31 -2.09
C ILE A 201 2.81 2.84 -1.13
N ARG A 202 1.60 2.63 -1.65
CA ARG A 202 0.48 2.08 -0.89
C ARG A 202 -0.12 0.86 -1.59
N VAL A 203 -0.34 -0.22 -0.85
CA VAL A 203 -0.99 -1.45 -1.36
C VAL A 203 -2.22 -1.75 -0.53
N PHE A 204 -3.37 -1.33 -1.03
CA PHE A 204 -4.69 -1.55 -0.42
C PHE A 204 -5.11 -2.99 -0.58
N THR A 205 -5.63 -3.58 0.50
CA THR A 205 -5.96 -4.99 0.56
C THR A 205 -6.99 -5.29 1.66
N TRP A 206 -7.63 -6.45 1.58
CA TRP A 206 -8.30 -7.06 2.73
C TRP A 206 -7.26 -7.55 3.73
N ALA A 207 -7.60 -7.54 5.01
CA ALA A 207 -6.68 -7.92 6.08
C ALA A 207 -6.36 -9.42 6.07
N GLU A 208 -7.31 -10.29 5.66
CA GLU A 208 -7.07 -11.73 5.49
C GLU A 208 -5.83 -12.04 4.64
N ILE A 209 -5.57 -11.23 3.60
CA ILE A 209 -4.45 -11.45 2.70
C ILE A 209 -3.26 -10.52 2.97
N LEU A 210 -3.26 -9.70 4.04
CA LEU A 210 -2.19 -8.71 4.25
C LEU A 210 -0.80 -9.36 4.33
N GLY A 211 -0.67 -10.50 5.00
CA GLY A 211 0.59 -11.23 5.11
C GLY A 211 1.01 -11.83 3.77
N HIS A 212 0.04 -12.32 3.01
CA HIS A 212 0.25 -12.87 1.66
C HIS A 212 0.76 -11.78 0.71
N ILE A 213 0.16 -10.59 0.73
CA ILE A 213 0.57 -9.45 -0.11
C ILE A 213 1.99 -9.00 0.26
N TRP A 214 2.34 -8.98 1.55
CA TRP A 214 3.71 -8.69 1.96
C TRP A 214 4.73 -9.68 1.38
N ILE A 215 4.43 -10.98 1.43
CA ILE A 215 5.28 -12.02 0.81
C ILE A 215 5.41 -11.80 -0.70
N ILE A 216 4.33 -11.45 -1.39
CA ILE A 216 4.36 -11.17 -2.83
C ILE A 216 5.28 -9.98 -3.13
N MET A 217 5.16 -8.87 -2.40
CA MET A 217 6.06 -7.74 -2.54
C MET A 217 7.52 -8.13 -2.27
N TRP A 218 7.76 -8.99 -1.29
CA TRP A 218 9.08 -9.53 -0.98
C TRP A 218 9.68 -10.41 -2.07
N ILE A 219 8.89 -11.30 -2.67
CA ILE A 219 9.34 -12.17 -3.77
C ILE A 219 9.59 -11.34 -5.04
N LEU A 220 8.63 -10.50 -5.42
CA LEU A 220 8.68 -9.76 -6.69
C LEU A 220 9.68 -8.61 -6.70
N SER A 221 10.13 -8.17 -5.52
CA SER A 221 11.23 -7.21 -5.37
C SER A 221 12.61 -7.85 -5.27
N ASP A 222 12.75 -9.16 -5.48
CA ASP A 222 13.97 -9.91 -5.15
C ASP A 222 14.51 -9.57 -3.74
N LYS A 223 13.58 -9.58 -2.77
CA LYS A 223 13.83 -9.35 -1.34
C LYS A 223 14.25 -7.93 -0.98
N LEU A 224 14.24 -6.95 -1.89
CA LEU A 224 14.59 -5.56 -1.59
C LEU A 224 13.69 -4.97 -0.49
N THR A 225 12.41 -5.36 -0.45
CA THR A 225 11.46 -4.91 0.58
C THR A 225 11.78 -5.39 1.99
N GLN A 226 12.68 -6.37 2.16
CA GLN A 226 13.11 -6.82 3.48
C GLN A 226 13.86 -5.74 4.28
N GLY A 227 14.53 -4.82 3.58
CA GLY A 227 15.23 -3.68 4.19
C GLY A 227 14.37 -2.43 4.33
N VAL A 228 13.08 -2.50 3.99
CA VAL A 228 12.18 -1.34 3.99
C VAL A 228 11.22 -1.45 5.17
N PRO A 229 11.19 -0.48 6.10
CA PRO A 229 10.14 -0.43 7.10
C PRO A 229 8.78 -0.29 6.42
N MET A 230 7.82 -1.15 6.78
CA MET A 230 6.46 -1.09 6.22
C MET A 230 5.42 -1.15 7.32
N GLN A 231 4.31 -0.46 7.12
CA GLN A 231 3.19 -0.49 8.04
C GLN A 231 1.93 -0.90 7.31
N TRP A 232 1.15 -1.80 7.89
CA TRP A 232 -0.23 -2.03 7.48
C TRP A 232 -1.14 -1.18 8.35
N ILE A 233 -1.85 -0.27 7.68
CA ILE A 233 -2.72 0.73 8.28
C ILE A 233 -4.16 0.33 7.98
N ALA A 234 -4.97 0.18 9.02
CA ALA A 234 -6.39 -0.15 8.89
C ALA A 234 -7.18 1.01 8.28
N GLY A 235 -8.41 0.74 7.86
CA GLY A 235 -9.29 1.72 7.24
C GLY A 235 -9.64 2.91 8.15
N ASP A 236 -9.51 2.74 9.46
CA ASP A 236 -9.66 3.80 10.48
C ASP A 236 -8.39 4.65 10.67
N GLY A 237 -7.31 4.34 9.96
CA GLY A 237 -6.02 5.02 10.08
C GLY A 237 -5.09 4.47 11.17
N SER A 238 -5.51 3.47 11.95
CA SER A 238 -4.67 2.86 12.98
C SER A 238 -3.59 1.97 12.36
N VAL A 239 -2.36 2.07 12.88
CA VAL A 239 -1.27 1.17 12.47
C VAL A 239 -1.45 -0.16 13.20
N VAL A 240 -1.81 -1.21 12.48
CA VAL A 240 -2.07 -2.54 13.08
C VAL A 240 -0.87 -3.45 12.99
N VAL A 241 -0.14 -3.43 11.87
CA VAL A 241 1.04 -4.30 11.68
C VAL A 241 2.24 -3.45 11.25
N GLN A 242 3.41 -3.72 11.81
CA GLN A 242 4.67 -3.11 11.34
C GLN A 242 5.71 -4.18 11.02
N MET A 243 6.28 -4.09 9.83
CA MET A 243 7.39 -4.89 9.37
C MET A 243 8.71 -4.12 9.56
N PRO A 244 9.76 -4.77 10.10
CA PRO A 244 11.03 -4.10 10.34
C PRO A 244 11.76 -3.82 9.01
N GLY A 245 12.47 -2.69 8.94
CA GLY A 245 13.38 -2.36 7.83
C GLY A 245 14.81 -2.91 8.00
N ALA A 246 15.02 -3.80 8.96
CA ALA A 246 16.31 -4.42 9.22
C ALA A 246 16.14 -5.88 9.65
N LYS A 247 17.20 -6.70 9.50
CA LYS A 247 17.20 -8.08 9.98
C LYS A 247 17.05 -8.10 11.51
N MET A 248 15.82 -8.31 11.99
CA MET A 248 15.57 -8.56 13.40
C MET A 248 16.23 -9.90 13.80
N ARG A 249 16.82 -9.94 15.01
CA ARG A 249 17.20 -11.22 15.64
C ARG A 249 15.93 -12.03 15.89
N ARG A 250 15.95 -13.29 15.45
CA ARG A 250 14.82 -14.23 15.53
C ARG A 250 14.59 -14.63 16.99
N HIS A 251 13.80 -13.86 17.73
CA HIS A 251 13.48 -14.16 19.13
C HIS A 251 11.97 -14.25 19.43
N ARG A 252 11.10 -14.27 18.42
CA ARG A 252 9.66 -14.45 18.65
C ARG A 252 9.19 -15.84 18.22
N SER A 253 8.69 -16.59 19.20
CA SER A 253 7.93 -17.84 19.05
C SER A 253 6.54 -17.61 18.45
N SER A 254 6.10 -16.37 18.25
CA SER A 254 4.76 -16.07 17.75
C SER A 254 4.65 -16.20 16.23
N ILE A 255 3.57 -16.84 15.77
CA ILE A 255 3.27 -17.09 14.37
C ILE A 255 2.04 -16.31 13.94
N TRP A 256 2.08 -15.77 12.72
CA TRP A 256 0.91 -15.16 12.10
C TRP A 256 -0.01 -16.27 11.58
N MET A 257 -1.23 -16.36 12.12
CA MET A 257 -2.18 -17.40 11.74
C MET A 257 -3.62 -16.92 11.82
N LYS A 258 -4.49 -17.65 11.12
CA LYS A 258 -5.94 -17.47 11.21
C LYS A 258 -6.43 -18.03 12.54
N ASN A 259 -7.16 -17.20 13.27
CA ASN A 259 -7.84 -17.55 14.51
C ASN A 259 -9.37 -17.36 14.33
N GLY A 260 -10.16 -17.95 15.22
CA GLY A 260 -11.62 -17.79 15.20
C GLY A 260 -12.34 -18.65 14.15
N PRO A 261 -13.64 -18.40 13.93
CA PRO A 261 -14.48 -19.23 13.05
C PRO A 261 -14.10 -19.07 11.56
N GLU A 262 -14.55 -20.01 10.74
CA GLU A 262 -14.43 -19.88 9.29
C GLU A 262 -15.35 -18.78 8.73
N GLY A 263 -15.09 -18.37 7.48
CA GLY A 263 -15.87 -17.33 6.82
C GLY A 263 -15.67 -15.95 7.44
N GLU A 264 -16.75 -15.16 7.50
CA GLU A 264 -16.74 -13.71 7.75
C GLU A 264 -16.32 -13.32 9.17
N GLY A 265 -16.57 -14.21 10.14
CA GLY A 265 -16.20 -14.00 11.54
C GLY A 265 -14.74 -14.33 11.87
N GLY A 266 -13.96 -14.78 10.88
CA GLY A 266 -12.56 -15.12 11.08
C GLY A 266 -11.69 -13.90 11.39
N VAL A 267 -10.62 -14.13 12.13
CA VAL A 267 -9.62 -13.10 12.42
C VAL A 267 -8.21 -13.62 12.14
N TRP A 268 -7.25 -12.73 11.95
CA TRP A 268 -5.84 -13.06 11.83
C TRP A 268 -5.03 -12.30 12.87
N GLY A 269 -4.06 -12.98 13.46
CA GLY A 269 -3.30 -12.43 14.57
C GLY A 269 -2.01 -13.17 14.82
N MET A 270 -1.30 -12.74 15.87
CA MET A 270 -0.14 -13.44 16.39
C MET A 270 -0.59 -14.45 17.45
N ALA A 271 -0.26 -15.73 17.25
CA ALA A 271 -0.44 -16.76 18.25
C ALA A 271 0.93 -17.24 18.76
N GLU A 272 1.06 -17.54 20.06
CA GLU A 272 2.27 -18.14 20.60
C GLU A 272 2.39 -19.61 20.18
N LEU A 273 3.60 -20.06 19.84
CA LEU A 273 3.87 -21.49 19.74
C LEU A 273 3.77 -22.08 21.16
N VAL A 274 2.68 -22.78 21.46
CA VAL A 274 2.63 -23.61 22.67
C VAL A 274 3.59 -24.78 22.43
N THR A 275 4.77 -24.73 23.05
CA THR A 275 5.63 -25.90 23.19
C THR A 275 4.90 -26.91 24.07
N VAL A 276 4.49 -28.04 23.48
CA VAL A 276 3.92 -29.19 24.18
C VAL A 276 5.00 -29.77 25.10
N GLN A 277 5.19 -29.18 26.28
CA GLN A 277 6.11 -29.71 27.29
C GLN A 277 5.60 -29.57 28.72
N ASP A 278 4.32 -29.24 28.91
CA ASP A 278 3.67 -29.32 30.22
C ASP A 278 2.33 -30.07 30.09
N ARG A 279 2.44 -31.41 30.04
CA ARG A 279 1.35 -32.29 30.46
C ARG A 279 1.63 -32.63 31.91
N PRO A 280 0.79 -32.22 32.88
CA PRO A 280 0.94 -32.72 34.24
C PRO A 280 0.73 -34.23 34.23
N GLU A 281 1.68 -34.95 34.82
CA GLU A 281 1.65 -36.39 34.98
C GLU A 281 0.32 -36.82 35.60
N ARG A 282 -0.31 -37.78 34.93
CA ARG A 282 -1.51 -38.46 35.39
C ARG A 282 -1.13 -39.29 36.61
N ASN A 283 -1.36 -38.73 37.80
CA ASN A 283 -1.16 -39.41 39.08
C ASN A 283 -2.02 -40.69 39.10
N LYS A 284 -1.36 -41.85 39.07
CA LYS A 284 -1.96 -43.18 39.20
C LYS A 284 -1.68 -43.71 40.61
N GLY A 285 -2.73 -44.02 41.36
CA GLY A 285 -2.70 -44.78 42.61
C GLY A 285 -3.31 -43.98 43.77
N LYS A 286 -4.24 -44.48 44.58
CA LYS A 286 -4.59 -45.87 44.93
C LYS A 286 -5.95 -45.83 45.69
N PRO A 287 -6.89 -46.77 45.50
CA PRO A 287 -8.05 -46.86 46.39
C PRO A 287 -7.72 -47.71 47.64
N PRO A 288 -8.37 -47.45 48.78
CA PRO A 288 -8.42 -48.38 49.91
C PRO A 288 -9.31 -49.60 49.62
#